data_AF-A0A9X2ULE4-F1
#
_entry.id   AF-A0A9X2ULE4-F1
#
_cell.length_a   1.000
_cell.length_b   1.000
_cell.length_c   1.000
_cell.angle_alpha   90.00
_cell.angle_beta   90.00
_cell.angle_gamma   90.00
#
_symmetry.space_group_name_H-M   'P 1'
#
loop_
_entity.id
_entity.type
_entity.pdbx_description
1 polymer ?
#
loop_
_entity_poly.entity_id
_entity_poly.type
_entity_poly.pdbx_seq_one_letter_code
_entity_poly.pdbx_strand_id
1 'polypeptide(L)'
;MDAGLAGSNYDLVKKTFDWATNDSKVRYVAILDEDDAVLFDHNPDELQVDTGALLQAGSTVRQGGLLRTSHPIEYDGERYGNVVLAYSLEEAMSEIWSETMLTVFINLLILGMGIGAVLWLSGRIAGRIRRVRDGAQAVSDGNLDVEVPVQTDDEIGELAGGFNEMIRDIRTTQEALEDEKASVERRVEEAVRESEQQKERL
;
A
#
# COMPACT_ATOMS: atom_id res chain seq x y z
N MET A 1 -34.30 -51.46 -31.18
CA MET A 1 -34.61 -50.51 -30.10
C MET A 1 -33.63 -49.39 -30.29
N ASP A 2 -34.13 -48.29 -30.86
CA ASP A 2 -33.38 -47.13 -31.32
C ASP A 2 -33.76 -46.00 -30.38
N ALA A 3 -33.19 -46.06 -29.17
CA ALA A 3 -33.57 -45.24 -28.01
C ALA A 3 -32.43 -44.29 -27.58
N GLY A 4 -31.42 -44.10 -28.43
CA GLY A 4 -30.38 -43.09 -28.18
C GLY A 4 -30.89 -41.67 -28.42
N LEU A 5 -30.09 -40.67 -28.07
CA LEU A 5 -30.35 -39.25 -28.37
C LEU A 5 -30.59 -38.97 -29.87
N ALA A 6 -30.27 -39.92 -30.74
CA ALA A 6 -30.54 -39.90 -32.18
C ALA A 6 -32.01 -40.11 -32.57
N GLY A 7 -32.83 -40.79 -31.76
CA GLY A 7 -34.13 -41.34 -32.19
C GLY A 7 -35.37 -40.52 -31.84
N SER A 8 -35.41 -39.85 -30.69
CA SER A 8 -36.62 -39.12 -30.24
C SER A 8 -36.28 -37.74 -29.69
N ASN A 9 -36.70 -36.72 -30.44
CA ASN A 9 -36.68 -35.29 -30.08
C ASN A 9 -35.39 -34.50 -30.33
N TYR A 10 -34.79 -34.74 -31.50
CA TYR A 10 -33.67 -33.98 -32.07
C TYR A 10 -33.89 -32.45 -32.09
N ASP A 11 -35.13 -31.99 -32.28
CA ASP A 11 -35.45 -30.56 -32.40
C ASP A 11 -35.31 -29.80 -31.06
N LEU A 12 -35.73 -30.42 -29.94
CA LEU A 12 -35.56 -29.80 -28.62
C LEU A 12 -34.09 -29.76 -28.19
N VAL A 13 -33.33 -30.84 -28.41
CA VAL A 13 -31.89 -30.90 -28.09
C VAL A 13 -31.12 -29.85 -28.90
N LYS A 14 -31.43 -29.73 -30.19
CA LYS A 14 -30.85 -28.72 -31.06
C LYS A 14 -31.20 -27.30 -30.60
N LYS A 15 -32.45 -27.04 -30.22
CA LYS A 15 -32.86 -25.71 -29.74
C LYS A 15 -32.20 -25.32 -28.43
N THR A 16 -31.99 -26.26 -27.50
CA THR A 16 -31.24 -25.99 -26.26
C THR A 16 -29.75 -25.84 -26.51
N PHE A 17 -29.20 -26.60 -27.47
CA PHE A 17 -27.82 -26.47 -27.92
C PHE A 17 -27.55 -25.10 -28.54
N ASP A 18 -28.40 -24.65 -29.47
CA ASP A 18 -28.26 -23.35 -30.13
C ASP A 18 -28.27 -22.19 -29.12
N TRP A 19 -29.10 -22.25 -28.08
CA TRP A 19 -29.10 -21.27 -26.99
C TRP A 19 -27.77 -21.26 -26.22
N ALA A 20 -27.21 -22.43 -25.89
CA ALA A 20 -25.96 -22.56 -25.15
C ALA A 20 -24.74 -22.08 -25.96
N THR A 21 -24.77 -22.22 -27.30
CA THR A 21 -23.71 -21.75 -28.20
C THR A 21 -23.65 -20.22 -28.36
N ASN A 22 -24.68 -19.50 -27.91
CA ASN A 22 -24.75 -18.05 -28.02
C ASN A 22 -24.00 -17.30 -26.90
N ASP A 23 -23.41 -18.02 -25.93
CA ASP A 23 -22.53 -17.44 -24.92
C ASP A 23 -21.10 -17.30 -25.47
N SER A 24 -20.60 -16.06 -25.54
CA SER A 24 -19.26 -15.76 -26.08
C SER A 24 -18.10 -16.41 -25.31
N LYS A 25 -18.36 -16.94 -24.11
CA LYS A 25 -17.34 -17.62 -23.28
C LYS A 25 -17.21 -19.11 -23.62
N VAL A 26 -18.20 -19.69 -24.32
CA VAL A 26 -18.16 -21.07 -24.81
C VAL A 26 -17.39 -21.10 -26.13
N ARG A 27 -16.21 -21.72 -26.13
CA ARG A 27 -15.36 -21.86 -27.33
C ARG A 27 -15.52 -23.22 -28.00
N TYR A 28 -16.03 -24.19 -27.26
CA TYR A 28 -16.39 -25.51 -27.77
C TYR A 28 -17.56 -26.06 -26.96
N VAL A 29 -18.57 -26.60 -27.64
CA VAL A 29 -19.54 -27.49 -27.03
C VAL A 29 -19.82 -28.64 -27.96
N ALA A 30 -19.84 -29.86 -27.43
CA ALA A 30 -20.24 -31.04 -28.19
C ALA A 30 -21.13 -31.95 -27.35
N ILE A 31 -22.16 -32.49 -28.00
CA ILE A 31 -22.99 -33.56 -27.46
C ILE A 31 -22.52 -34.86 -28.11
N LEU A 32 -22.19 -35.83 -27.28
CA LEU A 32 -21.75 -37.15 -27.71
C LEU A 32 -22.77 -38.21 -27.32
N ASP A 33 -22.95 -39.20 -28.17
CA ASP A 33 -23.78 -40.38 -27.94
C ASP A 33 -23.10 -41.36 -26.95
N GLU A 34 -23.75 -42.49 -26.68
CA GLU A 34 -23.27 -43.59 -25.83
C GLU A 34 -21.93 -44.19 -26.32
N ASP A 35 -21.70 -44.18 -27.64
CA ASP A 35 -20.45 -44.64 -28.28
C ASP A 35 -19.37 -43.53 -28.38
N ASP A 36 -19.53 -42.41 -27.68
CA ASP A 36 -18.68 -41.22 -27.75
C ASP A 36 -18.57 -40.62 -29.17
N ALA A 37 -19.58 -40.89 -30.02
CA ALA A 37 -19.71 -40.27 -31.33
C ALA A 37 -20.32 -38.86 -31.21
N VAL A 38 -19.74 -37.87 -31.88
CA VAL A 38 -20.24 -36.48 -31.86
C VAL A 38 -21.56 -36.39 -32.63
N LEU A 39 -22.64 -36.04 -31.92
CA LEU A 39 -23.97 -35.80 -32.49
C LEU A 39 -24.15 -34.35 -32.93
N PHE A 40 -23.66 -33.42 -32.11
CA PHE A 40 -23.67 -31.98 -32.37
C PHE A 40 -22.38 -31.38 -31.85
N ASP A 41 -21.79 -30.46 -32.60
CA ASP A 41 -20.68 -29.65 -32.14
C ASP A 41 -20.82 -28.19 -32.56
N HIS A 42 -20.22 -27.33 -31.76
CA HIS A 42 -20.04 -25.92 -32.04
C HIS A 42 -18.62 -25.59 -31.66
N ASN A 43 -17.79 -25.40 -32.69
CA ASN A 43 -16.36 -25.22 -32.56
C ASN A 43 -15.89 -24.10 -33.49
N PRO A 44 -16.26 -22.83 -33.21
CA PRO A 44 -15.94 -21.70 -34.08
C PRO A 44 -14.44 -21.48 -34.29
N ASP A 45 -13.61 -21.98 -33.37
CA ASP A 45 -12.15 -21.81 -33.37
C ASP A 45 -11.38 -23.08 -33.78
N GLU A 46 -12.08 -24.11 -34.27
CA GLU A 46 -11.49 -25.40 -34.68
C GLU A 46 -10.57 -26.01 -33.61
N LEU A 47 -10.95 -25.87 -32.34
CA LEU A 47 -10.24 -26.44 -31.21
C LEU A 47 -10.20 -27.96 -31.32
N GLN A 48 -8.99 -28.53 -31.25
CA GLN A 48 -8.84 -29.97 -31.10
C GLN A 48 -9.08 -30.36 -29.65
N VAL A 49 -10.24 -30.96 -29.40
CA VAL A 49 -10.64 -31.46 -28.09
C VAL A 49 -10.53 -32.98 -28.11
N ASP A 50 -9.57 -33.51 -27.33
CA ASP A 50 -9.47 -34.95 -27.09
C ASP A 50 -10.56 -35.37 -26.10
N THR A 51 -11.74 -35.65 -26.64
CA THR A 51 -12.91 -36.04 -25.86
C THR A 51 -12.67 -37.34 -25.09
N GLY A 52 -11.92 -38.29 -25.67
CA GLY A 52 -11.60 -39.55 -25.01
C GLY A 52 -10.74 -39.36 -23.75
N ALA A 53 -9.77 -38.45 -23.80
CA ALA A 53 -8.97 -38.09 -22.62
C ALA A 53 -9.79 -37.36 -21.55
N LEU A 54 -10.74 -36.50 -21.94
CA LEU A 54 -11.61 -35.76 -21.00
C LEU A 54 -12.57 -36.68 -20.24
N LEU A 55 -13.15 -37.66 -20.93
CA LEU A 55 -14.04 -38.64 -20.35
C LEU A 55 -13.30 -39.54 -19.34
N GLN A 56 -12.03 -39.87 -19.62
CA GLN A 56 -11.18 -40.64 -18.69
C GLN A 56 -10.70 -39.81 -17.49
N ALA A 57 -10.48 -38.50 -17.66
CA ALA A 57 -10.00 -37.62 -16.60
C ALA A 57 -11.08 -37.27 -15.55
N GLY A 58 -12.34 -37.67 -15.77
CA GLY A 58 -13.36 -37.75 -14.73
C GLY A 58 -14.04 -36.43 -14.35
N SER A 59 -13.97 -35.39 -15.19
CA SER A 59 -14.99 -34.34 -15.39
C SER A 59 -14.43 -32.97 -15.72
N THR A 60 -13.23 -32.58 -15.26
CA THR A 60 -12.70 -31.22 -15.57
C THR A 60 -11.20 -31.23 -15.75
N VAL A 61 -10.74 -30.73 -16.90
CA VAL A 61 -9.32 -30.62 -17.25
C VAL A 61 -9.01 -29.18 -17.67
N ARG A 62 -7.99 -28.59 -17.06
CA ARG A 62 -7.43 -27.30 -17.48
C ARG A 62 -6.23 -27.54 -18.38
N GLN A 63 -6.36 -27.23 -19.66
CA GLN A 63 -5.26 -27.40 -20.63
C GLN A 63 -5.32 -26.30 -21.70
N GLY A 64 -4.17 -25.69 -22.01
CA GLY A 64 -4.06 -24.70 -23.10
C GLY A 64 -4.93 -23.46 -22.92
N GLY A 65 -5.13 -22.98 -21.68
CA GLY A 65 -5.97 -21.81 -21.41
C GLY A 65 -7.48 -22.07 -21.48
N LEU A 66 -7.89 -23.32 -21.72
CA LEU A 66 -9.29 -23.73 -21.71
C LEU A 66 -9.62 -24.49 -20.43
N LEU A 67 -10.80 -24.23 -19.88
CA LEU A 67 -11.44 -25.09 -18.89
C LEU A 67 -12.37 -26.03 -19.64
N ARG A 68 -11.99 -27.30 -19.72
CA ARG A 68 -12.79 -28.34 -20.39
C ARG A 68 -13.53 -29.15 -19.36
N THR A 69 -14.84 -29.27 -19.47
CA THR A 69 -15.66 -30.11 -18.61
C THR A 69 -16.47 -31.11 -19.42
N SER A 70 -16.71 -32.29 -18.84
CA SER A 70 -17.58 -33.31 -19.40
C SER A 70 -18.56 -33.78 -18.34
N HIS A 71 -19.84 -33.78 -18.67
CA HIS A 71 -20.92 -34.28 -17.82
C HIS A 71 -21.74 -35.34 -18.56
N PRO A 72 -22.02 -36.51 -17.94
CA PRO A 72 -22.87 -37.51 -18.56
C PRO A 72 -24.32 -37.02 -18.65
N ILE A 73 -25.00 -37.40 -19.72
CA ILE A 73 -26.44 -37.20 -19.89
C ILE A 73 -27.12 -38.47 -19.39
N GLU A 74 -27.80 -38.39 -18.25
CA GLU A 74 -28.52 -39.52 -17.65
C GLU A 74 -30.01 -39.19 -17.54
N TYR A 75 -30.87 -40.12 -17.95
CA TYR A 75 -32.33 -40.02 -17.83
C TYR A 75 -32.90 -41.34 -17.31
N ASP A 76 -33.73 -41.27 -16.27
CA ASP A 76 -34.31 -42.46 -15.61
C ASP A 76 -33.29 -43.54 -15.18
N GLY A 77 -32.07 -43.12 -14.83
CA GLY A 77 -30.98 -44.01 -14.41
C GLY A 77 -30.20 -44.69 -15.55
N GLU A 78 -30.56 -44.41 -16.80
CA GLU A 78 -29.84 -44.86 -18.00
C GLU A 78 -28.99 -43.71 -18.57
N ARG A 79 -27.80 -44.03 -19.08
CA ARG A 79 -26.85 -43.08 -19.67
C ARG A 79 -27.11 -42.99 -21.17
N TYR A 80 -27.32 -41.78 -21.66
CA TYR A 80 -27.64 -41.47 -23.06
C TYR A 80 -26.51 -40.75 -23.80
N GLY A 81 -25.39 -40.45 -23.13
CA GLY A 81 -24.24 -39.78 -23.75
C GLY A 81 -23.48 -38.85 -22.80
N ASN A 82 -22.74 -37.89 -23.36
CA ASN A 82 -22.03 -36.85 -22.60
C ASN A 82 -22.15 -35.48 -23.27
N VAL A 83 -22.17 -34.42 -22.47
CA VAL A 83 -21.94 -33.05 -22.94
C VAL A 83 -20.53 -32.65 -22.58
N VAL A 84 -19.76 -32.20 -23.57
CA VAL A 84 -18.42 -31.63 -23.41
C VAL A 84 -18.48 -30.14 -23.66
N LEU A 85 -17.91 -29.35 -22.76
CA LEU A 85 -17.84 -27.89 -22.83
C LEU A 85 -16.39 -27.45 -22.67
N ALA A 86 -15.93 -26.49 -23.48
CA ALA A 86 -14.65 -25.79 -23.26
C ALA A 86 -14.88 -24.28 -23.16
N TYR A 87 -14.42 -23.70 -22.05
CA TYR A 87 -14.48 -22.26 -21.79
C TYR A 87 -13.08 -21.63 -21.90
N SER A 88 -12.98 -20.45 -22.53
CA SER A 88 -11.74 -19.68 -22.55
C SER A 88 -11.50 -19.01 -21.19
N LEU A 89 -10.41 -19.38 -20.53
CA LEU A 89 -9.93 -18.65 -19.35
C LEU A 89 -9.23 -17.34 -19.76
N GLU A 90 -8.75 -17.22 -20.99
CA GLU A 90 -8.05 -16.02 -21.45
C GLU A 90 -9.01 -14.83 -21.57
N GLU A 91 -10.20 -15.05 -22.13
CA GLU A 91 -11.26 -14.05 -22.18
C GLU A 91 -11.77 -13.71 -20.78
N ALA A 92 -12.00 -14.72 -19.94
CA ALA A 92 -12.39 -14.53 -18.55
C ALA A 92 -11.33 -13.76 -17.73
N MET A 93 -10.04 -13.95 -18.03
CA MET A 93 -8.94 -13.24 -17.38
C MET A 93 -8.70 -11.85 -17.97
N SER A 94 -8.99 -11.61 -19.25
CA SER A 94 -8.82 -10.31 -19.90
C SER A 94 -9.64 -9.19 -19.24
N GLU A 95 -10.86 -9.50 -18.79
CA GLU A 95 -11.71 -8.61 -18.00
C GLU A 95 -11.09 -8.28 -16.63
N ILE A 96 -10.33 -9.21 -16.06
CA ILE A 96 -9.68 -9.05 -14.76
C ILE A 96 -8.41 -8.19 -14.88
N TRP A 97 -7.68 -8.27 -16.00
CA TRP A 97 -6.40 -7.56 -16.18
C TRP A 97 -6.55 -6.04 -16.20
N SER A 98 -7.62 -5.49 -16.80
CA SER A 98 -7.85 -4.03 -16.82
C SER A 98 -8.16 -3.45 -15.44
N GLU A 99 -9.00 -4.14 -14.67
CA GLU A 99 -9.40 -3.73 -13.31
C GLU A 99 -8.26 -3.89 -12.29
N THR A 100 -7.47 -4.96 -12.45
CA THR A 100 -6.32 -5.22 -11.57
C THR A 100 -5.25 -4.15 -11.74
N MET A 101 -4.99 -3.70 -12.97
CA MET A 101 -3.93 -2.73 -13.25
C MET A 101 -4.23 -1.35 -12.67
N LEU A 102 -5.48 -0.90 -12.74
CA LEU A 102 -5.92 0.35 -12.09
C LEU A 102 -5.77 0.26 -10.57
N THR A 103 -6.22 -0.84 -9.97
CA THR A 103 -6.07 -1.09 -8.52
C THR A 103 -4.61 -1.07 -8.08
N VAL A 104 -3.73 -1.76 -8.81
CA VAL A 104 -2.29 -1.78 -8.52
C VAL A 104 -1.70 -0.37 -8.62
N PHE A 105 -2.08 0.39 -9.65
CA PHE A 105 -1.59 1.76 -9.83
C PHE A 105 -2.01 2.69 -8.67
N ILE A 106 -3.27 2.63 -8.25
CA ILE A 106 -3.77 3.40 -7.10
C ILE A 106 -3.02 3.02 -5.83
N ASN A 107 -2.79 1.73 -5.59
CA ASN A 107 -2.03 1.27 -4.42
C ASN A 107 -0.58 1.77 -4.44
N LEU A 108 0.09 1.76 -5.60
CA LEU A 108 1.43 2.31 -5.75
C LEU A 108 1.46 3.82 -5.50
N LEU A 109 0.46 4.56 -5.97
CA LEU A 109 0.34 5.99 -5.69
C LEU A 109 0.17 6.27 -4.20
N ILE A 110 -0.74 5.55 -3.53
CA ILE A 110 -0.97 5.70 -2.08
C ILE A 110 0.30 5.38 -1.31
N LEU A 111 0.98 4.28 -1.66
CA LEU A 111 2.24 3.89 -1.05
C LEU A 111 3.33 4.96 -1.25
N GLY A 112 3.47 5.46 -2.48
CA GLY A 112 4.43 6.52 -2.81
C GLY A 112 4.15 7.82 -2.05
N MET A 113 2.88 8.24 -1.98
CA MET A 113 2.46 9.41 -1.20
C MET A 113 2.73 9.21 0.30
N GLY A 114 2.46 8.03 0.85
CA GLY A 114 2.73 7.71 2.25
C GLY A 114 4.23 7.81 2.58
N ILE A 115 5.08 7.21 1.76
CA ILE A 115 6.54 7.29 1.92
C ILE A 115 7.00 8.76 1.82
N GLY A 116 6.52 9.50 0.82
CA GLY A 116 6.85 10.91 0.64
C GLY A 116 6.44 11.77 1.84
N ALA A 117 5.24 11.55 2.38
CA ALA A 117 4.73 12.28 3.55
C ALA A 117 5.58 12.00 4.80
N VAL A 118 5.95 10.73 5.05
CA VAL A 118 6.81 10.35 6.18
C VAL A 118 8.18 11.01 6.06
N LEU A 119 8.84 10.90 4.91
CA LEU A 119 10.17 11.50 4.71
C LEU A 119 10.15 13.02 4.88
N TRP A 120 9.13 13.69 4.35
CA TRP A 120 8.97 15.13 4.48
C TRP A 120 8.76 15.55 5.95
N LEU A 121 7.88 14.85 6.68
CA LEU A 121 7.59 15.15 8.07
C LEU A 121 8.80 14.87 8.97
N SER A 122 9.46 13.72 8.79
CA SER A 122 10.69 13.38 9.51
C SER A 122 11.79 14.42 9.28
N GLY A 123 11.98 14.88 8.04
CA GLY A 123 12.94 15.94 7.73
C GLY A 123 12.61 17.26 8.43
N ARG A 124 11.33 17.64 8.48
CA ARG A 124 10.88 18.86 9.15
C ARG A 124 11.11 18.81 10.67
N ILE A 125 10.78 17.69 11.31
CA ILE A 125 10.98 17.48 12.75
C ILE A 125 12.48 17.48 13.07
N ALA A 126 13.28 16.69 12.33
CA ALA A 126 14.72 16.63 12.54
C ALA A 126 15.39 18.00 12.35
N GLY A 127 14.94 18.79 11.38
CA GLY A 127 15.43 20.16 11.17
C GLY A 127 15.15 21.10 12.35
N ARG A 128 13.97 21.00 12.97
CA ARG A 128 13.62 21.78 14.17
C ARG A 128 14.49 21.40 15.37
N ILE A 129 14.64 20.09 15.62
CA ILE A 129 15.49 19.57 16.70
C ILE A 129 16.95 20.00 16.51
N ARG A 130 17.46 19.95 15.27
CA ARG A 130 18.83 20.42 14.96
C ARG A 130 19.03 21.89 15.33
N ARG A 131 18.05 22.77 15.08
CA ARG A 131 18.19 24.19 15.47
C ARG A 131 18.28 24.39 16.98
N VAL A 132 17.52 23.64 17.77
CA VAL A 132 17.65 23.67 19.24
C VAL A 132 19.04 23.19 19.65
N ARG A 133 19.51 22.07 19.07
CA ARG A 133 20.86 21.55 19.31
C ARG A 133 21.95 22.56 18.97
N ASP A 134 21.85 23.21 17.81
CA ASP A 134 22.84 24.19 17.34
C ASP A 134 22.84 25.42 18.24
N GLY A 135 21.67 25.88 18.69
CA GLY A 135 21.55 26.93 19.72
C GLY A 135 22.20 26.53 21.04
N ALA A 136 21.95 25.32 21.52
CA ALA A 136 22.58 24.80 22.74
C ALA A 136 24.10 24.73 22.63
N GLN A 137 24.62 24.35 21.46
CA GLN A 137 26.06 24.35 21.21
C GLN A 137 26.62 25.79 21.27
N ALA A 138 25.96 26.76 20.64
CA ALA A 138 26.41 28.15 20.67
C ALA A 138 26.42 28.72 22.10
N VAL A 139 25.42 28.41 22.92
CA VAL A 139 25.39 28.76 24.36
C VAL A 139 26.55 28.11 25.10
N SER A 140 26.85 26.83 24.83
CA SER A 140 28.00 26.14 25.43
C SER A 140 29.34 26.79 25.05
N ASP A 141 29.41 27.43 23.88
CA ASP A 141 30.60 28.16 23.42
C ASP A 141 30.64 29.61 23.96
N GLY A 142 29.69 29.99 24.82
CA GLY A 142 29.62 31.29 25.50
C GLY A 142 28.77 32.34 24.76
N ASN A 143 28.15 32.00 23.63
CA ASN A 143 27.28 32.92 22.90
C ASN A 143 25.83 32.85 23.42
N LEU A 144 25.44 33.84 24.23
CA LEU A 144 24.07 33.97 24.75
C LEU A 144 23.14 34.79 23.85
N ASP A 145 23.63 35.35 22.75
CA ASP A 145 22.86 36.15 21.79
C ASP A 145 22.16 35.29 20.72
N VAL A 146 22.00 34.00 21.00
CA VAL A 146 21.27 33.08 20.13
C VAL A 146 19.80 32.99 20.51
N GLU A 147 18.96 32.86 19.49
CA GLU A 147 17.52 32.66 19.64
C GLU A 147 17.07 31.51 18.73
N VAL A 148 16.35 30.55 19.30
CA VAL A 148 15.79 29.43 18.53
C VAL A 148 14.33 29.76 18.18
N PRO A 149 13.96 29.81 16.88
CA PRO A 149 12.60 30.17 16.50
C PRO A 149 11.55 29.15 16.97
N VAL A 150 10.50 29.63 17.65
CA VAL A 150 9.31 28.83 18.01
C VAL A 150 8.38 28.78 16.80
N GLN A 151 8.36 27.65 16.09
CA GLN A 151 7.64 27.50 14.82
C GLN A 151 6.38 26.62 14.91
N THR A 152 6.07 26.12 16.10
CA THR A 152 4.97 25.19 16.36
C THR A 152 4.39 25.39 17.74
N ASP A 153 3.14 24.99 17.89
CA ASP A 153 2.44 24.87 19.16
C ASP A 153 2.41 23.40 19.64
N ASP A 154 3.52 22.68 19.40
CA ASP A 154 3.72 21.29 19.83
C ASP A 154 4.87 21.20 20.86
N GLU A 155 5.21 20.00 21.32
CA GLU A 155 6.27 19.77 22.32
C GLU A 155 7.64 20.28 21.86
N ILE A 156 7.88 20.37 20.55
CA ILE A 156 9.12 20.92 19.99
C ILE A 156 9.12 22.44 20.07
N GLY A 157 7.96 23.06 19.92
CA GLY A 157 7.75 24.49 20.14
C GLY A 157 7.93 24.88 21.60
N GLU A 158 7.33 24.12 22.52
CA GLU A 158 7.51 24.31 23.96
C GLU A 158 8.98 24.15 24.37
N LEU A 159 9.69 23.15 23.83
CA LEU A 159 11.12 22.96 24.05
C LEU A 159 11.94 24.18 23.57
N ALA A 160 11.65 24.72 22.38
CA ALA A 160 12.33 25.91 21.88
C ALA A 160 12.04 27.15 22.74
N GLY A 161 10.80 27.31 23.19
CA GLY A 161 10.39 28.39 24.08
C GLY A 161 11.13 28.34 25.42
N GLY A 162 11.10 27.19 26.10
CA GLY A 162 11.81 26.98 27.37
C GLY A 162 13.33 27.13 27.24
N PHE A 163 13.90 26.71 26.11
CA PHE A 163 15.32 26.93 25.82
C PHE A 163 15.68 28.43 25.73
N ASN A 164 14.86 29.23 25.05
CA ASN A 164 15.08 30.68 24.95
C ASN A 164 14.88 31.37 26.31
N GLU A 165 13.94 30.91 27.12
CA GLU A 165 13.74 31.42 28.49
C GLU A 165 14.98 31.16 29.37
N MET A 166 15.52 29.94 29.32
CA MET A 166 16.77 29.60 30.01
C MET A 166 17.94 30.51 29.59
N ILE A 167 18.09 30.82 28.30
CA ILE A 167 19.14 31.75 27.84
C ILE A 167 18.95 33.15 28.44
N ARG A 168 17.70 33.63 28.49
CA ARG A 168 17.38 34.94 29.07
C ARG A 168 17.72 35.01 30.55
N ASP A 169 17.43 33.95 31.30
CA ASP A 169 17.74 33.85 32.72
C ASP A 169 19.25 33.81 32.97
N ILE A 170 20.00 33.08 32.14
CA ILE A 170 21.46 33.06 32.21
C ILE A 170 22.03 34.46 31.96
N ARG A 171 21.57 35.16 30.91
CA ARG A 171 22.03 36.52 30.60
C ARG A 171 21.75 37.48 31.76
N THR A 172 20.52 37.46 32.29
CA THR A 172 20.11 38.30 33.42
C THR A 172 20.96 38.01 34.66
N THR A 173 21.29 36.74 34.90
CA THR A 173 22.14 36.33 36.03
C THR A 173 23.58 36.80 35.84
N GLN A 174 24.13 36.75 34.62
CA GLN A 174 25.47 37.28 34.32
C GLN A 174 25.54 38.80 34.52
N GLU A 175 24.56 39.54 34.00
CA GLU A 175 24.49 41.00 34.17
C GLU A 175 24.43 41.38 35.66
N ALA A 176 23.61 40.69 36.45
CA ALA A 176 23.53 40.93 37.88
C ALA A 176 24.85 40.63 38.63
N LEU A 177 25.56 39.57 38.22
CA LEU A 177 26.85 39.21 38.80
C LEU A 177 27.95 40.24 38.46
N GLU A 178 27.93 40.76 37.23
CA GLU A 178 28.85 41.82 36.79
C GLU A 178 28.60 43.13 37.56
N ASP A 179 27.34 43.51 37.74
CA ASP A 179 26.95 44.68 38.54
C ASP A 179 27.36 44.55 40.00
N GLU A 180 27.15 43.37 40.60
CA GLU A 180 27.57 43.09 41.98
C GLU A 180 29.09 43.19 42.10
N LYS A 181 29.84 42.58 41.17
CA LYS A 181 31.30 42.65 41.14
C LYS A 181 31.80 44.10 41.04
N ALA A 182 31.23 44.91 40.14
CA ALA A 182 31.58 46.32 39.99
C ALA A 182 31.23 47.16 41.23
N SER A 183 30.19 46.79 41.97
CA SER A 183 29.85 47.41 43.26
C SER A 183 30.88 47.05 44.34
N VAL A 184 31.27 45.78 44.43
CA VAL A 184 32.28 45.32 45.38
C VAL A 184 33.64 45.98 45.11
N GLU A 185 34.07 46.05 43.85
CA GLU A 185 35.33 46.71 43.46
C GLU A 185 35.36 48.19 43.88
N ARG A 186 34.28 48.93 43.62
CA ARG A 186 34.15 50.34 44.07
C ARG A 186 34.27 50.49 45.59
N ARG A 187 33.59 49.62 46.35
CA ARG A 187 33.64 49.64 47.82
C ARG A 187 35.03 49.31 48.36
N VAL A 188 35.75 48.40 47.70
CA VAL A 188 37.13 48.06 48.05
C VAL A 188 38.05 49.26 47.79
N GLU A 189 37.93 49.93 46.64
CA GLU A 189 38.71 51.13 46.33
C GLU A 189 38.44 52.28 47.34
N GLU A 190 37.18 52.51 47.69
CA GLU A 190 36.79 53.51 48.69
C GLU A 190 37.41 53.19 50.06
N ALA A 191 37.30 51.95 50.54
CA ALA A 191 37.85 51.53 51.83
C ALA A 191 39.39 51.63 51.87
N VAL A 192 40.07 51.31 50.77
CA VAL A 192 41.53 51.47 50.65
C VAL A 192 41.91 52.95 50.74
N ARG A 193 41.25 53.83 49.99
CA ARG A 193 41.50 55.28 50.03
C ARG A 193 41.28 55.87 51.43
N GLU A 194 40.22 55.45 52.12
CA GLU A 194 39.95 55.90 53.48
C GLU A 194 41.06 55.47 54.45
N SER A 195 41.54 54.23 54.35
CA SER A 195 42.64 53.72 55.19
C SER A 195 43.95 54.46 54.95
N GLU A 196 44.28 54.81 53.70
CA GLU A 196 45.47 55.58 53.37
C GLU A 196 45.40 57.01 53.94
N GLN A 197 44.27 57.70 53.77
CA GLN A 197 44.07 59.03 54.36
C GLN A 197 44.12 59.02 55.88
N GLN A 198 43.70 57.93 56.53
CA GLN A 198 43.77 57.80 57.98
C GLN A 198 45.21 57.62 58.47
N LYS A 199 46.08 56.96 57.68
CA LYS A 199 47.51 56.83 57.97
C LYS A 199 48.28 58.13 57.77
N GLU A 200 47.89 58.97 56.83
CA GLU A 200 48.54 60.28 56.59
C GLU A 200 48.18 61.35 57.65
N ARG A 201 47.13 61.12 58.45
CA ARG A 201 46.69 62.04 59.51
C ARG A 201 47.29 61.75 60.89
N LEU A 202 48.07 60.68 61.04
CA LEU A 202 48.75 60.26 62.27
C LEU A 202 50.25 60.58 62.18
#